data_AF-A0A7C3XT73-F1
#
_entry.id   AF-A0A7C3XT73-F1
#
_cell.length_a   1.000
_cell.length_b   1.000
_cell.length_c   1.000
_cell.angle_alpha   90.00
_cell.angle_beta   90.00
_cell.angle_gamma   90.00
#
_symmetry.space_group_name_H-M   'P 1'
#
loop_
_entity.id
_entity.type
_entity.pdbx_description
1 polymer ?
#
loop_
_entity_poly.entity_id
_entity_poly.type
_entity_poly.pdbx_seq_one_letter_code
_entity_poly.pdbx_strand_id
1 'polypeptide(L)' 'MGIILYRRVLSPLFPPSCRFYPTCSEYSYQAVQRYGVIKGIYLSLKRIGRCHPFSRGGWDPLP' A
#
# COMPACT_ATOMS: atom_id res chain seq x y z
N MET A 1 -19.78 -22.84 -14.01
CA MET A 1 -18.90 -23.36 -12.95
C MET A 1 -17.42 -23.10 -13.32
N GLY A 2 -16.95 -21.85 -13.37
CA GLY A 2 -15.57 -21.56 -13.85
C GLY A 2 -14.94 -20.26 -13.34
N ILE A 3 -15.74 -19.34 -12.80
CA ILE A 3 -15.29 -17.99 -12.41
C ILE A 3 -14.62 -17.98 -11.03
N ILE A 4 -15.04 -18.90 -10.13
CA ILE A 4 -14.55 -18.97 -8.74
C ILE A 4 -13.12 -19.53 -8.68
N LEU A 5 -12.78 -20.45 -9.60
CA LEU A 5 -11.45 -21.04 -9.70
C LEU A 5 -10.43 -19.98 -10.14
N TYR A 6 -10.80 -19.14 -11.11
CA TYR A 6 -9.97 -18.04 -11.59
C TYR A 6 -9.63 -17.06 -10.46
N ARG A 7 -10.63 -16.69 -9.65
CA ARG A 7 -10.43 -15.77 -8.52
C ARG A 7 -9.50 -16.34 -7.45
N ARG A 8 -9.54 -17.63 -7.15
CA ARG A 8 -8.64 -18.25 -6.14
C ARG A 8 -7.20 -18.46 -6.62
N VAL A 9 -6.97 -18.65 -7.92
CA VAL A 9 -5.63 -18.84 -8.50
C VAL A 9 -4.94 -17.51 -8.84
N LEU A 10 -5.69 -16.46 -9.19
CA LEU A 10 -5.15 -15.11 -9.40
C LEU A 10 -5.07 -14.23 -8.14
N SER A 11 -5.91 -14.46 -7.14
CA SER A 11 -5.86 -13.66 -5.90
C SER A 11 -4.55 -13.75 -5.10
N PRO A 12 -3.71 -14.82 -5.15
CA PRO A 12 -2.38 -14.78 -4.56
C PRO A 12 -1.32 -14.06 -5.45
N LEU A 13 -1.62 -13.78 -6.73
CA LEU A 13 -0.76 -13.01 -7.63
C LEU A 13 -0.97 -11.50 -7.52
N PHE A 14 -2.10 -11.08 -6.95
CA PHE A 14 -2.31 -9.71 -6.46
C PHE A 14 -2.13 -9.72 -4.95
N PRO A 15 -0.87 -9.68 -4.43
CA PRO A 15 -0.67 -9.45 -3.01
C PRO A 15 -1.40 -8.15 -2.63
N PRO A 16 -1.91 -8.02 -1.39
CA PRO A 16 -2.32 -6.72 -0.91
C PRO A 16 -1.13 -5.78 -1.14
N SER A 17 -1.26 -4.79 -2.03
CA SER A 17 -0.13 -3.99 -2.53
C SER A 17 0.62 -3.22 -1.45
N CYS A 18 0.18 -3.34 -0.19
CA CYS A 18 0.79 -2.72 0.98
C CYS A 18 1.07 -3.80 2.03
N ARG A 19 2.34 -4.17 2.14
CA ARG A 19 2.87 -5.01 3.24
C ARG A 19 2.97 -4.25 4.58
N PHE A 20 2.68 -2.95 4.56
CA PHE A 20 2.73 -2.06 5.71
C PHE A 20 1.31 -1.67 6.13
N TYR A 21 1.13 -1.52 7.44
CA TYR A 21 -0.09 -1.00 8.04
C TYR A 21 0.21 0.39 8.64
N PRO A 22 -0.60 1.43 8.39
CA PRO A 22 -1.76 1.48 7.49
C PRO A 22 -1.39 1.31 6.01
N THR A 23 -2.38 0.98 5.16
CA THR A 23 -2.15 0.76 3.73
C THR A 23 -1.58 2.02 3.06
N CYS A 24 -0.88 1.87 1.93
CA CYS A 24 -0.30 2.97 1.17
C CYS A 24 -1.36 4.01 0.75
N SER A 25 -2.59 3.57 0.44
CA SER A 25 -3.71 4.47 0.13
C SER A 25 -4.14 5.25 1.38
N GLU A 26 -4.26 4.57 2.51
CA GLU A 26 -4.69 5.19 3.77
C GLU A 26 -3.61 6.12 4.34
N TYR A 27 -2.34 5.75 4.23
CA TYR A 27 -1.20 6.63 4.46
C TYR A 27 -1.23 7.84 3.54
N SER A 28 -1.48 7.66 2.23
CA SER A 28 -1.55 8.79 1.31
C SER A 28 -2.69 9.74 1.65
N TYR A 29 -3.86 9.20 2.02
CA TYR A 29 -4.99 9.99 2.46
C TYR A 29 -4.68 10.79 3.73
N GLN A 30 -4.14 10.14 4.77
CA GLN A 30 -3.75 10.79 6.01
C GLN A 30 -2.63 11.83 5.80
N ALA A 31 -1.66 11.52 4.93
CA ALA A 31 -0.53 12.40 4.65
C ALA A 31 -0.99 13.66 3.89
N VAL A 32 -1.91 13.50 2.92
CA VAL A 32 -2.53 14.62 2.20
C VAL A 32 -3.39 15.46 3.14
N GLN A 33 -4.15 14.82 4.04
CA GLN A 33 -5.00 15.52 5.00
C GLN A 33 -4.20 16.32 6.05
N ARG A 34 -3.06 15.78 6.50
CA ARG A 34 -2.23 16.37 7.58
C ARG A 34 -1.16 17.35 7.06
N TYR A 35 -0.57 17.08 5.90
CA TYR A 35 0.57 17.83 5.36
C TYR A 35 0.27 18.54 4.02
N GLY A 36 -0.94 18.39 3.47
CA GLY A 36 -1.32 18.89 2.16
C GLY A 36 -0.89 17.97 1.01
N VAL A 37 -1.44 18.22 -0.18
CA VAL A 37 -1.30 17.36 -1.36
C VAL A 37 0.16 17.12 -1.75
N ILE A 38 0.97 18.18 -1.79
CA ILE A 38 2.37 18.12 -2.26
C ILE A 38 3.22 17.23 -1.35
N LYS A 39 3.13 17.47 -0.03
CA LYS A 39 3.95 16.77 0.97
C LYS A 39 3.43 15.36 1.23
N GLY A 40 2.10 15.16 1.16
CA GLY A 40 1.46 13.86 1.24
C GLY A 40 1.82 12.92 0.07
N ILE A 41 1.83 13.44 -1.15
CA ILE A 41 2.27 12.68 -2.34
C ILE A 41 3.76 12.32 -2.23
N TYR A 42 4.62 13.26 -1.82
CA TYR A 42 6.05 13.00 -1.65
C TYR A 42 6.34 11.88 -0.64
N LEU A 43 5.70 11.92 0.54
CA LEU A 43 5.83 10.88 1.57
C LEU A 43 5.34 9.51 1.08
N SER A 44 4.21 9.51 0.36
CA SER A 44 3.59 8.28 -0.18
C SER A 44 4.44 7.65 -1.28
N LEU A 45 4.92 8.44 -2.23
CA LEU A 45 5.81 7.98 -3.31
C LEU A 45 7.12 7.41 -2.75
N LYS A 46 7.71 8.08 -1.75
CA LYS A 46 8.92 7.60 -1.07
C LYS A 46 8.71 6.24 -0.38
N ARG A 47 7.46 5.93 0.03
CA ARG A 47 7.09 4.65 0.65
C ARG A 47 6.76 3.58 -0.40
N ILE A 48 6.08 3.95 -1.48
CA ILE A 48 5.81 3.07 -2.64
C ILE A 48 7.13 2.61 -3.26
N GLY A 49 8.11 3.49 -3.43
CA GLY A 49 9.45 3.13 -3.92
C GLY A 49 10.22 2.17 -2.99
N ARG A 50 9.85 2.08 -1.71
CA ARG A 50 10.40 1.12 -0.73
C ARG A 50 9.56 -0.17 -0.61
N CYS A 51 8.42 -0.24 -1.29
CA CYS A 51 7.52 -1.38 -1.30
C CYS A 51 8.03 -2.42 -2.31
N HIS A 52 9.11 -3.12 -1.94
CA HIS A 52 9.67 -4.25 -2.71
C HIS A 52 9.26 -5.59 -2.06
N PRO A 53 9.09 -6.70 -2.81
CA PRO A 53 8.73 -8.03 -2.27
C PRO A 53 9.70 -8.61 -1.21
N PHE A 54 10.88 -8.02 -1.00
CA PHE A 54 11.78 -8.35 0.13
C PHE A 54 11.61 -7.46 1.36
N SER A 55 10.80 -6.41 1.28
CA SER A 55 10.58 -5.49 2.41
C SER A 55 9.72 -6.18 3.46
N ARG A 56 10.18 -6.26 4.72
CA ARG A 56 9.58 -7.09 5.78
C ARG A 56 8.16 -6.69 6.21
N GLY A 57 7.59 -5.62 5.64
CA GLY A 57 6.33 -5.07 6.11
C GLY A 57 6.47 -4.55 7.55
N GLY A 58 5.51 -3.78 8.01
CA GLY A 58 5.60 -3.21 9.35
C GLY A 58 4.57 -2.13 9.62
N TRP A 59 4.53 -1.70 10.88
CA TRP A 59 3.73 -0.57 11.31
C TRP A 59 4.55 0.71 11.12
N ASP A 60 4.10 1.61 10.24
CA ASP A 60 4.75 2.90 10.03
C ASP A 60 3.65 3.97 9.91
N PRO A 61 3.20 4.52 11.05
CA PRO A 61 2.22 5.59 11.09
C PRO A 61 2.88 6.92 10.68
N LEU A 62 2.06 7.85 10.17
CA LEU A 62 2.49 9.22 9.93
C LEU A 62 2.80 9.92 11.27
N PRO A 63 3.91 10.66 11.40
CA PRO A 63 4.14 11.56 12.53
C PRO A 63 3.13 12.73 12.54
#